data_AF-A0A1G3C8A0-F1
#
_entry.id   AF-A0A1G3C8A0-F1
#
_cell.length_a   1.000
_cell.length_b   1.000
_cell.length_c   1.000
_cell.angle_alpha   90.00
_cell.angle_beta   90.00
_cell.angle_gamma   90.00
#
_symmetry.space_group_name_H-M   'P 1'
#
loop_
_entity.id
_entity.type
_entity.pdbx_description
1 polymer ?
#
loop_
_entity_poly.entity_id
_entity_poly.type
_entity_poly.pdbx_seq_one_letter_code
_entity_poly.pdbx_strand_id
1 'polypeptide(L)'
;MLIKREVVSKLKGFDRDYYTSHGEVDFCLRAKKKGYKIFYDPSVIVRHNVARGGTKTLERIYYLYRNKLLVIRKNASLLQKVTSIPLYTIFWIPKMIMDSILFHRGIKLDEWLVMLKAVRHAIINRAGKLDF
;
A
#
# COMPACT_ATOMS: atom_id res chain seq x y z
N MET A 1 1.64 -13.82 -10.42
CA MET A 1 0.29 -14.09 -9.86
C MET A 1 -0.55 -14.72 -10.96
N LEU A 2 -1.23 -15.84 -10.67
CA LEU A 2 -2.18 -16.46 -11.59
C LEU A 2 -3.60 -16.27 -11.04
N ILE A 3 -4.54 -15.87 -11.89
CA ILE A 3 -5.93 -15.59 -11.49
C ILE A 3 -6.86 -16.18 -12.54
N LYS A 4 -7.90 -16.89 -12.10
CA LYS A 4 -8.97 -17.33 -13.00
C LYS A 4 -9.68 -16.12 -13.60
N ARG A 5 -9.96 -16.15 -14.91
CA ARG A 5 -10.68 -15.09 -15.63
C ARG A 5 -12.01 -14.70 -14.97
N GLU A 6 -12.73 -15.67 -14.43
CA GLU A 6 -14.00 -15.43 -13.72
C GLU A 6 -13.84 -14.51 -12.50
N VAL A 7 -12.72 -14.60 -11.79
CA VAL A 7 -12.45 -13.81 -10.57
C VAL A 7 -12.23 -12.37 -10.98
N VAL A 8 -11.42 -12.13 -12.02
CA VAL A 8 -11.18 -10.79 -12.57
C VAL A 8 -12.49 -10.15 -13.02
N SER A 9 -13.33 -10.91 -13.73
CA SER A 9 -14.63 -10.45 -14.22
C SER A 9 -15.58 -10.11 -13.07
N LYS A 10 -15.72 -11.00 -12.08
CA LYS A 10 -16.57 -10.81 -10.90
C LYS A 10 -16.09 -9.66 -10.00
N LEU A 11 -14.79 -9.35 -10.00
CA LEU A 11 -14.21 -8.24 -9.24
C LEU A 11 -14.11 -6.93 -10.03
N LYS A 12 -14.50 -6.93 -11.31
CA LYS A 12 -14.35 -5.79 -12.23
C LYS A 12 -12.89 -5.28 -12.30
N GLY A 13 -11.92 -6.19 -12.22
CA GLY A 13 -10.50 -5.88 -12.28
C GLY A 13 -9.93 -5.20 -11.02
N PHE A 14 -8.81 -4.48 -11.21
CA PHE A 14 -8.18 -3.67 -10.17
C PHE A 14 -8.95 -2.38 -9.92
N ASP A 15 -8.93 -1.91 -8.68
CA ASP A 15 -9.57 -0.67 -8.29
C ASP A 15 -8.73 0.53 -8.78
N ARG A 16 -9.37 1.42 -9.55
CA ARG A 16 -8.72 2.57 -10.22
C ARG A 16 -8.28 3.66 -9.24
N ASP A 17 -8.72 3.59 -7.99
CA ASP A 17 -8.23 4.47 -6.93
C ASP A 17 -6.74 4.27 -6.63
N TYR A 18 -6.21 3.10 -6.98
CA TYR A 18 -4.81 2.75 -6.84
C TYR A 18 -4.07 2.96 -8.16
N TYR A 19 -3.26 4.02 -8.26
CA TYR A 19 -2.37 4.23 -9.40
C TYR A 19 -1.17 3.27 -9.36
N THR A 20 -0.46 3.20 -8.23
CA THR A 20 0.63 2.24 -7.99
C THR A 20 0.63 1.82 -6.52
N SER A 21 1.15 0.63 -6.22
CA SER A 21 1.24 0.03 -4.88
C SER A 21 -0.12 -0.26 -4.22
N HIS A 22 -0.22 -1.41 -3.55
CA HIS A 22 -1.39 -1.85 -2.77
C HIS A 22 -2.67 -2.16 -3.56
N GLY A 23 -2.71 -1.92 -4.88
CA GLY A 23 -3.85 -2.33 -5.71
C GLY A 23 -4.02 -3.85 -5.74
N GLU A 24 -2.91 -4.58 -5.72
CA GLU A 24 -2.84 -6.03 -5.58
C GLU A 24 -3.35 -6.53 -4.22
N VAL A 25 -3.03 -5.80 -3.15
CA VAL A 25 -3.50 -6.12 -1.79
C VAL A 25 -5.01 -5.93 -1.70
N ASP A 26 -5.53 -4.80 -2.20
CA ASP A 26 -6.97 -4.56 -2.28
C ASP A 26 -7.68 -5.63 -3.11
N PHE A 27 -7.15 -5.99 -4.28
CA PHE A 27 -7.71 -7.03 -5.14
C PHE A 27 -7.83 -8.36 -4.40
N CYS A 28 -6.77 -8.79 -3.72
CA CYS A 28 -6.75 -10.01 -2.90
C CYS A 28 -7.79 -9.95 -1.75
N LEU A 29 -7.88 -8.82 -1.05
CA LEU A 29 -8.87 -8.67 0.03
C LEU A 29 -10.31 -8.71 -0.49
N ARG A 30 -10.59 -8.07 -1.63
CA ARG A 30 -11.90 -8.16 -2.30
C ARG A 30 -12.21 -9.57 -2.79
N ALA A 31 -11.22 -10.30 -3.32
CA ALA A 31 -11.37 -11.69 -3.69
C ALA A 31 -11.74 -12.55 -2.47
N LYS A 32 -11.03 -12.40 -1.35
CA LYS A 32 -11.29 -13.12 -0.11
C LYS A 32 -12.68 -12.83 0.44
N LYS A 33 -13.14 -11.57 0.41
CA LYS A 33 -14.50 -11.18 0.79
C LYS A 33 -15.60 -11.83 -0.06
N LYS A 34 -15.28 -12.22 -1.31
CA LYS A 34 -16.18 -12.97 -2.19
C LYS A 34 -16.04 -14.50 -2.06
N GLY A 35 -15.33 -14.99 -1.05
CA GLY A 35 -15.16 -16.43 -0.79
C GLY A 35 -14.05 -17.10 -1.61
N TYR A 36 -13.26 -16.35 -2.38
CA TYR A 36 -12.12 -16.94 -3.09
C TYR A 36 -10.96 -17.22 -2.13
N LYS A 37 -10.32 -18.36 -2.35
CA LYS A 37 -9.09 -18.75 -1.66
C LYS A 37 -7.88 -18.15 -2.37
N ILE A 38 -6.89 -17.75 -1.58
CA ILE A 38 -5.61 -17.22 -2.04
C ILE A 38 -4.53 -18.15 -1.50
N PHE A 39 -3.69 -18.66 -2.39
CA PHE A 39 -2.64 -19.60 -2.05
C PHE A 39 -1.28 -19.04 -2.45
N TYR A 40 -0.28 -19.35 -1.65
CA TYR A 40 1.13 -19.17 -1.96
C TYR A 40 1.72 -20.56 -2.19
N ASP A 41 2.34 -20.75 -3.36
CA ASP A 41 3.04 -21.99 -3.71
C ASP A 41 4.55 -21.72 -3.71
N PRO A 42 5.30 -22.22 -2.71
CA PRO A 42 6.73 -22.01 -2.62
C PRO A 42 7.53 -22.78 -3.68
N SER A 43 6.92 -23.76 -4.38
CA SER A 43 7.60 -24.53 -5.43
C SER A 43 7.75 -23.77 -6.75
N VAL A 44 6.90 -22.76 -6.99
CA VAL A 44 6.92 -21.95 -8.21
C VAL A 44 7.78 -20.72 -8.00
N ILE A 45 8.96 -20.69 -8.62
CA ILE A 45 9.94 -19.62 -8.47
C ILE A 45 9.93 -18.68 -9.69
N VAL A 46 9.65 -17.40 -9.45
CA VAL A 46 9.78 -16.33 -10.45
C VAL A 46 10.78 -15.30 -9.94
N ARG A 47 11.85 -15.05 -10.70
CA ARG A 47 12.89 -14.06 -10.35
C ARG A 47 12.50 -12.68 -10.86
N HIS A 48 12.36 -11.72 -9.95
CA HIS A 48 12.09 -10.32 -10.28
C HIS A 48 13.35 -9.50 -9.98
N ASN A 49 13.88 -8.81 -10.99
CA ASN A 49 15.02 -7.94 -10.80
C ASN A 49 14.57 -6.65 -10.11
N VAL A 50 15.07 -6.40 -8.91
CA VAL A 50 14.74 -5.22 -8.10
C VAL A 50 16.02 -4.50 -7.70
N ALA A 51 16.00 -3.17 -7.74
CA ALA A 51 17.12 -2.37 -7.26
C ALA A 51 17.43 -2.69 -5.79
N ARG A 52 18.72 -2.82 -5.45
CA ARG A 52 19.17 -3.09 -4.08
C ARG A 52 18.77 -1.90 -3.19
N GLY A 53 17.92 -2.15 -2.20
CA GLY A 53 17.32 -1.10 -1.34
C GLY A 53 15.96 -0.56 -1.81
N GLY A 54 15.46 -1.04 -2.95
CA GLY A 54 14.20 -0.60 -3.55
C GLY A 54 14.28 0.78 -4.20
N THR A 55 13.27 1.12 -5.01
CA THR A 55 13.09 2.50 -5.50
C THR A 55 12.53 3.35 -4.36
N LYS A 56 13.16 4.48 -4.02
CA LYS A 56 12.67 5.44 -3.02
C LYS A 56 12.39 6.82 -3.65
N THR A 57 11.57 6.84 -4.70
CA THR A 57 11.09 8.11 -5.25
C THR A 57 10.03 8.71 -4.32
N LEU A 58 9.94 10.04 -4.29
CA LEU A 58 8.91 10.76 -3.54
C LEU A 58 7.50 10.30 -3.95
N GLU A 59 7.27 10.07 -5.24
CA GLU A 59 6.02 9.52 -5.77
C GLU A 59 5.69 8.15 -5.15
N ARG A 60 6.67 7.23 -5.10
CA ARG A 60 6.45 5.90 -4.53
C ARG A 60 6.17 5.99 -3.03
N ILE A 61 6.94 6.79 -2.29
CA ILE A 61 6.71 7.07 -0.88
C ILE A 61 5.26 7.53 -0.70
N TYR A 62 4.84 8.57 -1.41
CA TYR A 62 3.48 9.09 -1.37
C TYR A 62 2.41 8.00 -1.55
N TYR A 63 2.49 7.21 -2.62
CA TYR A 63 1.50 6.17 -2.90
C TYR A 63 1.56 5.02 -1.91
N LEU A 64 2.73 4.65 -1.38
CA LEU A 64 2.84 3.63 -0.34
C LEU A 64 2.07 4.03 0.93
N TYR A 65 2.21 5.28 1.41
CA TYR A 65 1.50 5.74 2.61
C TYR A 65 0.02 5.94 2.35
N ARG A 66 -0.33 6.70 1.31
CA ARG A 66 -1.73 7.00 1.00
C ARG A 66 -2.52 5.72 0.75
N ASN A 67 -2.00 4.83 -0.08
CA ASN A 67 -2.75 3.64 -0.49
C ASN A 67 -2.88 2.61 0.62
N LYS A 68 -1.91 2.53 1.53
CA LYS A 68 -2.04 1.68 2.72
C LYS A 68 -3.24 2.09 3.57
N LEU A 69 -3.40 3.39 3.81
CA LEU A 69 -4.56 3.93 4.55
C LEU A 69 -5.87 3.72 3.77
N LEU A 70 -5.86 3.86 2.44
CA LEU A 70 -7.01 3.53 1.59
C LEU A 70 -7.40 2.05 1.70
N VAL A 71 -6.44 1.12 1.69
CA VAL A 71 -6.70 -0.32 1.89
C VAL A 71 -7.36 -0.57 3.24
N ILE A 72 -6.82 -0.01 4.33
CA ILE A 72 -7.41 -0.15 5.67
C ILE A 72 -8.84 0.39 5.67
N ARG A 73 -9.05 1.58 5.09
CA ARG A 73 -10.38 2.22 5.03
C ARG A 73 -11.40 1.36 4.28
N LYS A 74 -11.03 0.82 3.10
CA LYS A 74 -11.91 0.02 2.23
C LYS A 74 -12.12 -1.41 2.72
N ASN A 75 -11.10 -1.99 3.36
CA ASN A 75 -11.08 -3.44 3.60
C ASN A 75 -11.15 -3.88 5.06
N ALA A 76 -10.76 -3.04 6.01
CA ALA A 76 -10.76 -3.41 7.41
C ALA A 76 -12.17 -3.29 8.05
N SER A 77 -12.46 -4.16 9.02
CA SER A 77 -13.62 -4.02 9.90
C SER A 77 -13.47 -2.83 10.85
N LEU A 78 -14.54 -2.41 11.52
CA LEU A 78 -14.48 -1.29 12.48
C LEU A 78 -13.46 -1.56 13.59
N LEU A 79 -13.47 -2.77 14.16
CA LEU A 79 -12.51 -3.19 15.18
C LEU A 79 -11.07 -3.12 14.66
N GLN A 80 -10.83 -3.61 13.43
CA GLN A 80 -9.50 -3.56 12.82
C GLN A 80 -9.05 -2.13 12.56
N LYS A 81 -9.95 -1.19 12.22
CA LYS A 81 -9.59 0.22 12.05
C LYS A 81 -9.16 0.86 13.36
N VAL A 82 -9.94 0.65 14.42
CA VAL A 82 -9.69 1.22 15.76
C VAL A 82 -8.39 0.68 16.36
N THR A 83 -8.04 -0.58 16.11
CA THR A 83 -6.78 -1.15 16.62
C THR A 83 -5.59 -0.88 15.71
N SER A 84 -5.75 -1.02 14.39
CA SER A 84 -4.61 -0.92 13.47
C SER A 84 -4.12 0.51 13.32
N ILE A 85 -5.01 1.51 13.27
CA ILE A 85 -4.60 2.91 13.04
C ILE A 85 -3.66 3.41 14.16
N PRO A 86 -3.98 3.29 15.47
CA PRO A 86 -3.06 3.67 16.54
C PRO A 86 -1.75 2.89 16.51
N LEU A 87 -1.81 1.56 16.31
CA LEU A 87 -0.60 0.73 16.25
C LEU A 87 0.32 1.15 15.08
N TYR A 88 -0.24 1.45 13.91
CA TYR A 88 0.55 1.96 12.79
C TYR A 88 1.16 3.33 13.08
N THR A 89 0.40 4.24 13.68
CA THR A 89 0.92 5.56 14.05
C THR A 89 2.07 5.46 15.05
N ILE A 90 1.93 4.60 16.07
CA ILE A 90 2.91 4.47 17.16
C ILE A 90 4.18 3.74 16.70
N PHE A 91 4.07 2.63 15.98
CA PHE A 91 5.23 1.78 15.68
C PHE A 91 5.79 2.00 14.28
N TRP A 92 4.93 2.31 13.30
CA TRP A 92 5.35 2.31 11.91
C TRP A 92 5.90 3.67 11.47
N ILE A 93 5.32 4.79 11.93
CA ILE A 93 5.84 6.13 11.61
C ILE A 93 7.28 6.31 12.14
N PRO A 94 7.61 6.00 13.41
CA PRO A 94 8.98 6.17 13.91
C PRO A 94 9.98 5.26 13.20
N LYS A 95 9.61 3.98 12.97
CA LYS A 95 10.45 3.05 12.19
C LYS A 95 10.80 3.63 10.82
N MET A 96 9.83 4.23 10.17
CA MET A 96 9.93 4.71 8.81
C MET A 96 10.77 5.99 8.71
N ILE A 97 10.62 6.90 9.67
CA ILE A 97 11.52 8.04 9.87
C ILE A 97 12.97 7.55 10.08
N MET A 98 13.16 6.55 10.95
CA MET A 98 14.47 5.96 11.21
C MET A 98 15.07 5.32 9.94
N ASP A 99 14.29 4.55 9.18
CA ASP A 99 14.71 3.93 7.92
C ASP A 99 15.06 4.97 6.83
N SER A 100 14.40 6.14 6.83
CA SER A 100 14.74 7.27 5.96
C SER A 100 16.08 7.91 6.38
N ILE A 101 16.24 8.21 7.68
CA ILE A 101 17.47 8.81 8.22
C ILE A 101 18.69 7.91 7.99
N LEU A 102 18.56 6.62 8.31
CA LEU A 102 19.65 5.64 8.15
C LEU A 102 20.09 5.48 6.69
N PHE A 103 19.13 5.52 5.76
CA PHE A 103 19.41 5.35 4.34
C PHE A 103 20.05 6.59 3.70
N HIS A 104 19.55 7.78 4.04
CA HIS A 104 20.07 9.04 3.50
C HIS A 104 21.27 9.60 4.28
N ARG A 105 21.63 8.97 5.41
CA ARG A 105 22.62 9.49 6.37
C ARG A 105 22.31 10.93 6.80
N GLY A 106 21.03 11.27 6.93
CA GLY A 106 20.56 12.63 7.19
C GLY A 106 19.04 12.77 7.10
N ILE A 107 18.53 13.94 7.50
CA ILE A 107 17.09 14.24 7.47
C ILE A 107 16.72 14.83 6.10
N LYS A 108 15.76 14.18 5.43
CA LYS A 108 15.19 14.63 4.16
C LYS A 108 13.78 15.20 4.35
N LEU A 109 13.67 16.51 4.52
CA LEU A 109 12.40 17.19 4.80
C LEU A 109 11.35 17.01 3.68
N ASP A 110 11.81 16.85 2.43
CA ASP A 110 10.98 16.54 1.27
C ASP A 110 10.19 15.23 1.45
N GLU A 111 10.83 14.17 1.95
CA GLU A 111 10.14 12.90 2.23
C GLU A 111 9.06 13.04 3.30
N TRP A 112 9.36 13.81 4.36
CA TRP A 112 8.43 14.02 5.47
C TRP A 112 7.21 14.82 5.02
N LEU A 113 7.42 15.90 4.25
CA LEU A 113 6.32 16.69 3.67
C LEU A 113 5.43 15.82 2.77
N VAL A 114 6.04 14.94 1.98
CA VAL A 114 5.30 14.01 1.11
C VAL A 114 4.50 12.98 1.92
N MET A 115 5.06 12.45 3.01
CA MET A 115 4.34 11.54 3.91
C MET A 115 3.14 12.24 4.57
N LEU A 116 3.33 13.46 5.08
CA LEU A 116 2.23 14.26 5.66
C LEU A 116 1.15 14.56 4.61
N LYS A 117 1.55 14.93 3.39
CA LYS A 117 0.64 15.12 2.24
C LYS A 117 -0.14 13.83 1.94
N ALA A 118 0.52 12.67 1.96
CA ALA A 118 -0.09 11.37 1.73
C ALA A 118 -1.13 11.00 2.80
N VAL A 119 -0.80 11.20 4.07
CA VAL A 119 -1.73 10.97 5.19
C VAL A 119 -2.94 11.90 5.09
N ARG A 120 -2.72 13.20 4.87
CA ARG A 120 -3.81 14.16 4.67
C ARG A 120 -4.73 13.73 3.54
N HIS A 121 -4.16 13.38 2.38
CA HIS A 121 -4.92 12.93 1.22
C HIS A 121 -5.69 11.63 1.47
N ALA A 122 -5.14 10.71 2.26
CA ALA A 122 -5.88 9.52 2.66
C ALA A 122 -7.07 9.84 3.60
N ILE A 123 -6.92 10.79 4.52
CA ILE A 123 -7.98 11.23 5.44
C ILE A 123 -9.15 11.84 4.66
N ILE A 124 -8.87 12.73 3.70
CA ILE A 124 -9.90 13.32 2.82
C ILE A 124 -10.36 12.39 1.70
N ASN A 125 -9.95 11.11 1.71
CA ASN A 125 -10.31 10.09 0.74
C ASN A 125 -9.95 10.46 -0.73
N ARG A 126 -8.85 11.16 -0.94
CA ARG A 126 -8.34 11.48 -2.28
C ARG A 126 -7.66 10.25 -2.90
N ALA A 127 -8.14 9.85 -4.06
CA ALA A 127 -7.74 8.63 -4.76
C ALA A 127 -7.16 8.92 -6.16
N GLY A 128 -6.71 7.87 -6.87
CA GLY A 128 -6.26 7.94 -8.26
C GLY A 128 -4.82 8.43 -8.43
N LYS A 129 -4.44 8.76 -9.67
CA LYS A 129 -3.15 9.36 -10.00
C LYS A 129 -3.13 10.84 -9.58
N LEU A 130 -1.96 11.33 -9.19
CA LEU A 130 -1.69 12.74 -8.91
C LEU A 130 -0.57 13.17 -9.83
N ASP A 131 -0.73 14.36 -10.40
CA ASP A 131 0.35 15.06 -11.06
C ASP A 131 1.29 15.56 -9.96
N PHE A 132 2.55 15.12 -10.03
CA PHE A 132 3.55 15.27 -8.98
C PHE A 132 4.52 16.38 -9.29
#